data_AF-A0A5N8HDY4-F1
#
_entry.id   AF-A0A5N8HDY4-F1
#
_cell.length_a   1.000
_cell.length_b   1.000
_cell.length_c   1.000
_cell.angle_alpha   90.00
_cell.angle_beta   90.00
_cell.angle_gamma   90.00
#
_symmetry.space_group_name_H-M   'P 1'
#
loop_
_entity.id
_entity.type
_entity.pdbx_description
1 polymer ?
#
loop_
_entity_poly.entity_id
_entity_poly.type
_entity_poly.pdbx_seq_one_letter_code
_entity_poly.pdbx_strand_id
1 'polypeptide(L)'
;MKIHRPLWAEGTFLSSQQFQQQARWEAFSNDSIAQLCIRHPWGIANVLFDRDALMSGKLKTQAVRLRFADGTLIDSDVSDVLPLACDLHALTNDSAVVLLALPLAHGNGGNLGQGEQTERPLRYRQEWQKV
;
A
#
# COMPACT_ATOMS: atom_id res chain seq x y z
N MET A 1 -14.76 -1.59 -8.56
CA MET A 1 -15.62 -2.13 -7.48
C MET A 1 -16.64 -1.06 -7.11
N LYS A 2 -17.88 -1.41 -6.75
CA LYS A 2 -18.85 -0.40 -6.28
C LYS A 2 -18.50 0.05 -4.84
N ILE A 3 -18.70 1.34 -4.57
CA ILE A 3 -18.58 1.93 -3.23
C ILE A 3 -19.98 2.15 -2.68
N HIS A 4 -20.26 1.62 -1.50
CA HIS A 4 -21.55 1.72 -0.83
C HIS A 4 -21.47 2.75 0.30
N ARG A 5 -21.84 4.00 0.01
CA ARG A 5 -21.79 5.08 1.02
C ARG A 5 -22.69 4.73 2.22
N PRO A 6 -22.13 4.66 3.44
CA PRO A 6 -22.93 4.31 4.61
C PRO A 6 -23.88 5.45 4.97
N LEU A 7 -25.06 5.09 5.48
CA LEU A 7 -25.98 6.02 6.13
C LEU A 7 -25.76 5.92 7.64
N TRP A 8 -25.55 7.06 8.28
CA TRP A 8 -25.44 7.16 9.73
C TRP A 8 -26.77 7.67 10.28
N ALA A 9 -27.42 6.86 11.11
CA ALA A 9 -28.66 7.20 11.78
C ALA A 9 -28.61 6.72 13.23
N GLU A 10 -29.35 7.41 14.11
CA GLU A 10 -29.50 7.00 15.50
C GLU A 10 -30.00 5.55 15.59
N GLY A 11 -29.45 4.77 16.53
CA GLY A 11 -29.81 3.36 16.71
C GLY A 11 -29.19 2.39 15.70
N THR A 12 -28.32 2.85 14.79
CA THR A 12 -27.63 1.97 13.83
C THR A 12 -26.49 1.19 14.51
N PHE A 13 -26.49 -0.14 14.36
CA PHE A 13 -25.35 -0.96 14.78
C PHE A 13 -24.12 -0.70 13.89
N LEU A 14 -22.97 -0.52 14.53
CA LEU A 14 -21.70 -0.32 13.85
C LEU A 14 -21.17 -1.63 13.25
N SER A 15 -20.68 -1.57 12.01
CA SER A 15 -20.01 -2.68 11.34
C SER A 15 -18.70 -2.24 10.72
N SER A 16 -17.72 -3.15 10.64
CA SER A 16 -16.43 -2.87 9.98
C SER A 16 -16.61 -2.47 8.52
N GLN A 17 -17.65 -2.99 7.85
CA GLN A 17 -17.97 -2.66 6.47
C GLN A 17 -18.38 -1.20 6.30
N GLN A 18 -19.10 -0.58 7.25
CA GLN A 18 -19.45 0.84 7.18
C GLN A 18 -18.20 1.71 7.13
N PHE A 19 -17.24 1.47 8.02
CA PHE A 19 -15.96 2.19 8.04
C PHE A 19 -15.14 1.95 6.78
N GLN A 20 -15.04 0.70 6.32
CA GLN A 20 -14.30 0.36 5.10
C GLN A 20 -14.89 1.05 3.85
N GLN A 21 -16.22 1.14 3.74
CA GLN A 21 -16.85 1.80 2.61
C GLN A 21 -16.73 3.32 2.68
N GLN A 22 -16.81 3.91 3.87
CA GLN A 22 -16.53 5.33 4.09
C GLN A 22 -15.09 5.68 3.66
N ALA A 23 -14.09 4.93 4.13
CA ALA A 23 -12.69 5.15 3.76
C ALA A 23 -12.44 4.99 2.24
N ARG A 24 -13.12 4.02 1.60
CA ARG A 24 -13.07 3.87 0.13
C ARG A 24 -13.68 5.06 -0.60
N TRP A 25 -14.79 5.61 -0.09
CA TRP A 25 -15.42 6.80 -0.66
C TRP A 25 -14.50 8.01 -0.58
N GLU A 26 -13.84 8.22 0.56
CA GLU A 26 -12.87 9.31 0.75
C GLU A 26 -11.66 9.16 -0.18
N ALA A 27 -11.10 7.95 -0.28
CA ALA A 27 -10.00 7.66 -1.20
C ALA A 27 -10.40 7.94 -2.68
N PHE A 28 -11.60 7.51 -3.08
CA PHE A 28 -12.14 7.79 -4.41
C PHE A 28 -12.36 9.28 -4.67
N SER A 29 -12.87 10.03 -3.69
CA SER A 29 -13.05 11.48 -3.81
C SER A 29 -11.71 12.19 -4.00
N ASN A 30 -10.69 11.81 -3.22
CA ASN A 30 -9.35 12.38 -3.32
C ASN A 30 -8.70 12.05 -4.68
N ASP A 31 -8.86 10.83 -5.17
CA ASP A 31 -8.38 10.45 -6.51
C ASP A 31 -9.09 11.21 -7.63
N SER A 32 -10.42 11.36 -7.53
CA SER A 32 -11.22 12.13 -8.48
C SER A 32 -10.72 13.58 -8.57
N ILE A 33 -10.43 14.23 -7.43
CA ILE A 33 -9.88 15.58 -7.41
C ILE A 33 -8.49 15.62 -8.05
N ALA A 34 -7.61 14.66 -7.74
CA ALA A 34 -6.26 14.62 -8.32
C ALA A 34 -6.28 14.47 -9.86
N GLN A 35 -7.21 13.66 -10.38
CA GLN A 35 -7.40 13.47 -11.83
C GLN A 35 -7.89 14.72 -12.56
N LEU A 36 -8.57 15.65 -11.88
CA LEU A 36 -8.92 16.95 -12.46
C LEU A 36 -7.69 17.82 -12.74
N CYS A 37 -6.61 17.62 -11.98
CA CYS A 37 -5.40 18.44 -12.08
C CYS A 37 -4.35 17.84 -13.02
N ILE A 38 -4.18 16.51 -13.01
CA ILE A 38 -3.07 15.82 -13.70
C ILE A 38 -3.56 14.51 -14.31
N ARG A 39 -3.09 14.19 -15.53
CA ARG A 39 -3.47 12.97 -16.27
C ARG A 39 -3.12 11.67 -15.55
N HIS A 40 -1.94 11.61 -14.94
CA HIS A 40 -1.44 10.43 -14.22
C HIS A 40 -1.03 10.86 -12.80
N PRO A 41 -1.99 10.97 -11.85
CA PRO A 41 -1.73 11.45 -10.51
C PRO A 41 -1.14 10.33 -9.62
N TRP A 42 -0.15 9.62 -10.12
CA TRP A 42 0.52 8.51 -9.45
C TRP A 42 2.00 8.51 -9.83
N GLY A 43 2.84 7.88 -9.01
CA GLY A 43 4.28 7.87 -9.18
C GLY A 43 5.02 7.98 -7.86
N ILE A 44 6.33 8.14 -7.96
CA ILE A 44 7.23 8.23 -6.81
C ILE A 44 7.38 9.70 -6.40
N ALA A 45 7.15 9.99 -5.12
CA ALA A 45 7.41 11.31 -4.55
C ALA A 45 8.79 11.36 -3.85
N ASN A 46 9.15 10.30 -3.10
CA ASN A 46 10.45 10.17 -2.45
C ASN A 46 10.81 8.69 -2.27
N VAL A 47 12.05 8.31 -2.55
CA VAL A 47 12.61 7.01 -2.17
C VAL A 47 14.07 7.21 -1.79
N LEU A 48 14.44 6.74 -0.59
CA LEU A 48 15.82 6.74 -0.11
C LEU A 48 16.29 5.30 0.08
N PHE A 49 17.51 5.02 -0.37
CA PHE A 49 18.14 3.71 -0.25
C PHE A 49 19.33 3.77 0.73
N ASP A 50 19.49 2.68 1.46
CA ASP A 50 20.64 2.44 2.34
C ASP A 50 21.86 2.05 1.50
N ARG A 51 22.82 2.98 1.36
CA ARG A 51 24.02 2.77 0.56
C ARG A 51 24.99 1.77 1.19
N ASP A 52 25.02 1.68 2.51
CA ASP A 52 25.91 0.75 3.23
C ASP A 52 25.41 -0.69 3.07
N ALA A 53 24.10 -0.89 3.13
CA ALA A 53 23.49 -2.18 2.80
C ALA A 53 23.78 -2.60 1.36
N LEU A 54 23.78 -1.65 0.41
CA LEU A 54 24.05 -1.93 -1.00
C LEU A 54 25.47 -2.47 -1.22
N MET A 55 26.47 -1.92 -0.51
CA MET A 55 27.85 -2.44 -0.54
C MET A 55 27.95 -3.89 -0.04
N SER A 56 27.01 -4.32 0.80
CA SER A 56 26.91 -5.69 1.31
C SER A 56 26.07 -6.62 0.41
N GLY A 57 25.64 -6.14 -0.76
CA GLY A 57 24.80 -6.89 -1.71
C GLY A 57 23.32 -6.93 -1.32
N LYS A 58 22.82 -5.98 -0.52
CA LYS A 58 21.41 -5.89 -0.14
C LYS A 58 20.82 -4.55 -0.54
N LEU A 59 19.70 -4.56 -1.25
CA LEU A 59 18.93 -3.34 -1.52
C LEU A 59 17.90 -3.13 -0.40
N LYS A 60 18.11 -2.10 0.41
CA LYS A 60 17.22 -1.73 1.51
C LYS A 60 16.79 -0.27 1.37
N THR A 61 15.52 0.01 1.63
CA THR A 61 15.00 1.39 1.66
C THR A 61 15.08 1.97 3.07
N GLN A 62 15.28 3.28 3.14
CA GLN A 62 15.24 4.08 4.38
C GLN A 62 13.97 4.94 4.44
N ALA A 63 13.45 5.37 3.29
CA ALA A 63 12.19 6.07 3.19
C ALA A 63 11.52 5.74 1.85
N VAL A 64 10.18 5.66 1.84
CA VAL A 64 9.36 5.45 0.65
C VAL A 64 8.09 6.29 0.78
N ARG A 65 7.89 7.23 -0.14
CA ARG A 65 6.65 7.97 -0.34
C ARG A 65 6.26 7.93 -1.81
N LEU A 66 5.10 7.38 -2.11
CA LEU A 66 4.60 7.25 -3.47
C LEU A 66 3.10 7.00 -3.52
N ARG A 67 2.52 7.20 -4.70
CA ARG A 67 1.12 6.91 -4.97
C ARG A 67 1.02 5.89 -6.09
N PHE A 68 0.31 4.80 -5.85
CA PHE A 68 0.00 3.79 -6.86
C PHE A 68 -1.10 4.28 -7.80
N ALA A 69 -1.18 3.67 -9.00
CA ALA A 69 -2.17 4.01 -10.01
C ALA A 69 -3.63 3.72 -9.57
N ASP A 70 -3.83 2.91 -8.53
CA ASP A 70 -5.15 2.70 -7.91
C ASP A 70 -5.53 3.78 -6.88
N GLY A 71 -4.71 4.83 -6.76
CA GLY A 71 -4.91 5.96 -5.85
C GLY A 71 -4.32 5.76 -4.45
N THR A 72 -3.77 4.57 -4.15
CA THR A 72 -3.24 4.27 -2.81
C THR A 72 -1.93 5.00 -2.56
N LEU A 73 -1.90 5.77 -1.49
CA LEU A 73 -0.71 6.42 -0.98
C LEU A 73 0.03 5.46 -0.04
N ILE A 74 1.35 5.34 -0.22
CA ILE A 74 2.26 4.71 0.72
C ILE A 74 3.23 5.77 1.21
N ASP A 75 3.40 5.85 2.52
CA ASP A 75 4.30 6.79 3.18
C ASP A 75 4.93 6.17 4.43
N SER A 76 6.20 5.81 4.33
CA SER A 76 6.93 5.18 5.42
C SER A 76 7.22 6.09 6.61
N ASP A 77 7.16 7.41 6.40
CA ASP A 77 7.42 8.36 7.48
C ASP A 77 6.16 8.61 8.34
N VAL A 78 4.99 8.19 7.85
CA VAL A 78 3.68 8.51 8.45
C VAL A 78 2.92 7.25 8.88
N SER A 79 2.79 6.25 8.00
CA SER A 79 1.83 5.15 8.23
C SER A 79 2.31 3.76 7.84
N ASP A 80 3.29 3.63 6.95
CA ASP A 80 3.65 2.35 6.34
C ASP A 80 5.00 1.81 6.83
N VAL A 81 5.11 0.49 6.94
CA VAL A 81 6.37 -0.16 7.24
C VAL A 81 7.21 -0.30 5.98
N LEU A 82 8.53 -0.07 6.09
CA LEU A 82 9.46 -0.27 4.98
C LEU A 82 9.45 -1.73 4.50
N PRO A 83 9.58 -1.98 3.19
CA PRO A 83 9.70 -3.32 2.65
C PRO A 83 10.96 -4.03 3.16
N LEU A 84 10.93 -5.37 3.12
CA LEU A 84 12.09 -6.17 3.44
C LEU A 84 13.22 -5.90 2.43
N ALA A 85 14.47 -6.03 2.90
CA ALA A 85 15.63 -5.89 2.04
C ALA A 85 15.62 -6.97 0.94
N CYS A 86 15.91 -6.56 -0.29
CA CYS A 86 16.07 -7.46 -1.42
C CYS A 86 17.53 -7.93 -1.46
N ASP A 87 17.73 -9.25 -1.53
CA ASP A 87 19.05 -9.85 -1.70
C ASP A 87 19.48 -9.78 -3.16
N LEU A 88 20.61 -9.11 -3.42
CA LEU A 88 21.14 -8.91 -4.77
C LEU A 88 22.09 -10.02 -5.18
N HIS A 89 22.55 -10.88 -4.26
CA HIS A 89 23.44 -12.00 -4.60
C HIS A 89 22.76 -13.04 -5.49
N ALA A 90 21.43 -13.07 -5.51
CA ALA A 90 20.64 -13.93 -6.40
C ALA A 90 20.56 -13.40 -7.85
N LEU A 91 21.03 -12.18 -8.12
CA LEU A 91 21.02 -11.61 -9.47
C LEU A 91 22.15 -12.21 -10.30
N THR A 92 21.81 -12.70 -11.49
CA THR A 92 22.78 -13.30 -12.43
C THR A 92 23.34 -12.29 -13.45
N ASN A 93 22.75 -11.09 -13.52
CA ASN A 93 23.10 -10.06 -14.51
C ASN A 93 23.75 -8.85 -13.84
N ASP A 94 24.58 -8.12 -14.59
CA ASP A 94 25.26 -6.89 -14.15
C ASP A 94 24.29 -5.72 -13.86
N SER A 95 23.03 -5.83 -14.31
CA SER A 95 21.99 -4.85 -14.04
C SER A 95 20.63 -5.51 -13.81
N ALA A 96 19.80 -4.87 -12.99
CA ALA A 96 18.46 -5.33 -12.68
C ALA A 96 17.51 -4.14 -12.51
N VAL A 97 16.24 -4.37 -12.86
CA VAL A 97 15.14 -3.42 -12.59
C VAL A 97 14.39 -3.92 -11.37
N VAL A 98 14.40 -3.12 -10.30
CA VAL A 98 13.67 -3.43 -9.07
C VAL A 98 12.36 -2.66 -9.07
N LEU A 99 11.26 -3.38 -8.82
CA LEU A 99 9.92 -2.82 -8.73
C LEU A 99 9.43 -2.87 -7.30
N LEU A 100 8.80 -1.79 -6.84
CA LEU A 100 7.97 -1.85 -5.65
C LEU A 100 6.60 -2.40 -6.03
N ALA A 101 6.19 -3.49 -5.39
CA ALA A 101 4.93 -4.15 -5.65
C ALA A 101 3.95 -3.96 -4.48
N LEU A 102 2.69 -3.69 -4.81
CA LEU A 102 1.57 -3.68 -3.87
C LEU A 102 0.51 -4.68 -4.34
N PRO A 103 0.11 -5.66 -3.53
CA PRO A 103 -0.91 -6.62 -3.92
C PRO A 103 -2.25 -5.95 -4.21
N LEU A 104 -2.98 -6.46 -5.20
CA LEU A 104 -4.27 -5.90 -5.61
C LEU A 104 -5.31 -6.02 -4.49
N ALA A 105 -6.14 -4.99 -4.34
CA ALA A 105 -7.31 -5.07 -3.47
C ALA A 105 -8.43 -5.87 -4.15
N HIS A 106 -8.91 -6.91 -3.48
CA HIS A 106 -10.02 -7.74 -3.93
C HIS A 106 -11.36 -7.24 -3.37
N GLY A 107 -12.37 -7.13 -4.24
CA GLY A 107 -13.69 -6.66 -3.84
C GLY A 107 -14.50 -7.65 -3.02
N ASN A 108 -14.22 -8.95 -3.16
CA ASN A 108 -14.91 -10.02 -2.47
C ASN A 108 -14.33 -10.31 -1.07
N GLY A 109 -13.47 -9.42 -0.56
CA GLY A 109 -12.76 -9.60 0.71
C GLY A 109 -11.51 -10.46 0.56
N GLY A 110 -11.03 -11.00 1.69
CA GLY A 110 -9.81 -11.79 1.75
C GLY A 110 -8.56 -10.97 1.38
N ASN A 111 -8.49 -9.72 1.86
CA ASN A 111 -7.35 -8.83 1.65
C ASN A 111 -6.36 -8.80 2.82
N LEU A 112 -6.72 -9.42 3.95
CA LEU A 112 -5.90 -9.55 5.16
C LEU A 112 -5.59 -11.03 5.37
N GLY A 113 -4.33 -11.36 5.61
CA GLY A 113 -3.89 -12.73 5.91
C GLY A 113 -3.75 -12.96 7.40
N GLN A 114 -4.10 -14.16 7.85
CA GLN A 114 -3.87 -14.64 9.22
C GLN A 114 -2.69 -15.62 9.23
N GLY A 115 -1.46 -15.13 9.03
CA GLY A 115 -0.23 -15.89 9.29
C GLY A 115 0.08 -17.12 8.41
N GLU A 116 -0.86 -17.66 7.65
CA GLU A 116 -0.64 -18.79 6.74
C GLU A 116 -0.13 -18.34 5.37
N GLN A 117 0.72 -19.18 4.76
CA GLN A 117 1.12 -19.03 3.36
C GLN A 117 -0.11 -19.06 2.48
N THR A 118 -0.52 -17.88 2.03
CA THR A 118 -1.64 -17.76 1.10
C THR A 118 -1.09 -17.96 -0.32
N GLU A 119 -1.82 -18.70 -1.16
CA GLU A 119 -1.42 -18.92 -2.57
C GLU A 119 -1.19 -17.62 -3.36
N ARG A 120 -1.76 -16.51 -2.87
CA ARG A 120 -1.65 -15.17 -3.44
C ARG A 120 -1.19 -14.14 -2.39
N PRO A 121 -0.36 -13.15 -2.77
CA PRO A 121 0.00 -12.08 -1.84
C PRO A 121 -1.22 -11.25 -1.46
N LEU A 122 -1.33 -10.89 -0.18
CA LEU A 122 -2.44 -10.13 0.37
C LEU A 122 -2.04 -8.69 0.64
N ARG A 123 -2.96 -7.76 0.39
CA ARG A 123 -2.67 -6.32 0.41
C ARG A 123 -2.41 -5.78 1.82
N TYR A 124 -3.18 -6.24 2.80
CA TYR A 124 -3.11 -5.72 4.16
C TYR A 124 -2.42 -6.71 5.09
N ARG A 125 -1.74 -6.15 6.09
CA ARG A 125 -1.19 -6.86 7.24
C ARG A 125 -1.75 -6.22 8.50
N GLN A 126 -1.83 -7.01 9.57
CA GLN A 126 -2.27 -6.53 10.87
C GLN A 126 -1.07 -6.51 11.82
N GLU A 127 -0.92 -5.41 12.54
CA GLU A 127 0.05 -5.22 13.60
C GLU A 127 -0.67 -4.62 14.81
N TRP A 128 -0.29 -5.05 16.01
CA TRP A 128 -0.81 -4.49 17.25
C TRP A 128 0.17 -3.47 17.78
N GLN A 129 -0.26 -2.21 17.87
CA GLN A 129 0.53 -1.13 18.45
C GLN A 129 -0.21 -0.54 19.65
N LYS A 130 0.55 -0.11 20.67
CA LYS A 130 0.01 0.71 21.75
C LYS A 130 -0.03 2.15 21.27
N VAL A 131 -1.24 2.67 21.11
CA VAL A 131 -1.52 4.07 20.70
C VAL A 131 -1.70 4.92 21.95
#